data_AF-A0A8H6SYD4-F1
#
_entry.id   AF-A0A8H6SYD4-F1
#
_cell.length_a   1.000
_cell.length_b   1.000
_cell.length_c   1.000
_cell.angle_alpha   90.00
_cell.angle_beta   90.00
_cell.angle_gamma   90.00
#
_symmetry.space_group_name_H-M   'P 1'
#
loop_
_entity.id
_entity.type
_entity.pdbx_description
1 polymer ?
#
loop_
_entity_poly.entity_id
_entity_poly.type
_entity_poly.pdbx_seq_one_letter_code
_entity_poly.pdbx_strand_id
1 'polypeptide(L)'
;MERTIASITGNADDETKRAFLVIGDTFARRPSGKPSFGESILHRLRVVHASVDPKLEEPLKKEGKIVVEVEMADDMLNGGMI
;
A
#
# COMPACT_ATOMS: atom_id res chain seq x y z
N MET A 1 10.24 2.58 -12.15
CA MET A 1 9.52 1.33 -12.49
C MET A 1 8.06 1.68 -12.72
N GLU A 2 7.51 1.34 -13.88
CA GLU A 2 6.12 1.62 -14.23
C GLU A 2 5.19 0.71 -13.40
N ARG A 3 4.28 1.30 -12.61
CA ARG A 3 3.35 0.54 -11.75
C ARG A 3 2.14 0.13 -12.58
N THR A 4 2.01 -1.15 -12.89
CA THR A 4 0.90 -1.69 -13.70
C THR A 4 0.14 -2.77 -12.95
N ILE A 5 -1.14 -2.97 -13.29
CA ILE A 5 -1.99 -3.99 -12.65
C ILE A 5 -1.40 -5.41 -12.78
N ALA A 6 -0.66 -5.68 -13.85
CA ALA A 6 -0.05 -6.97 -14.12
C ALA A 6 1.02 -7.34 -13.08
N SER A 7 1.58 -6.34 -12.39
CA SER A 7 2.52 -6.55 -11.29
C SER A 7 1.85 -6.88 -9.94
N ILE A 8 0.51 -6.78 -9.86
CA ILE A 8 -0.26 -7.07 -8.63
C ILE A 8 -0.93 -8.43 -8.76
N THR A 9 -0.44 -9.37 -7.96
CA THR A 9 -0.99 -10.73 -7.86
C THR A 9 -2.29 -10.76 -7.03
N GLY A 10 -2.97 -11.91 -7.00
CA GLY A 10 -4.19 -12.10 -6.22
C GLY A 10 -5.49 -11.98 -7.02
N ASN A 11 -6.61 -12.28 -6.35
CA ASN A 11 -7.94 -12.46 -6.95
C ASN A 11 -8.84 -11.21 -6.90
N ALA A 12 -8.36 -10.09 -6.37
CA ALA A 12 -9.09 -8.83 -6.45
C ALA A 12 -9.30 -8.44 -7.92
N ASP A 13 -10.42 -7.78 -8.20
CA ASP A 13 -10.72 -7.28 -9.54
C ASP A 13 -9.75 -6.17 -9.97
N ASP A 14 -9.69 -5.91 -11.27
CA ASP A 14 -8.77 -4.93 -11.83
C ASP A 14 -9.04 -3.50 -11.37
N GLU A 15 -10.30 -3.13 -11.09
CA GLU A 15 -10.64 -1.80 -10.58
C GLU A 15 -10.05 -1.60 -9.17
N THR A 16 -10.24 -2.59 -8.30
CA THR A 16 -9.61 -2.63 -6.98
C THR A 16 -8.09 -2.55 -7.09
N LYS A 17 -7.47 -3.35 -7.96
CA LYS A 17 -6.01 -3.30 -8.18
C LYS A 17 -5.55 -1.93 -8.66
N ARG A 18 -6.31 -1.27 -9.56
CA ARG A 18 -6.01 0.10 -10.04
C ARG A 18 -6.08 1.13 -8.92
N ALA A 19 -7.09 1.05 -8.05
CA ALA A 19 -7.23 1.96 -6.91
C ALA A 19 -5.99 1.92 -5.99
N PHE A 20 -5.37 0.74 -5.84
CA PHE A 20 -4.19 0.55 -4.99
C PHE A 20 -2.85 0.89 -5.67
N LEU A 21 -2.79 1.12 -6.98
CA LEU A 21 -1.55 1.59 -7.65
C LEU A 21 -1.09 2.96 -7.14
N VAL A 22 -2.03 3.78 -6.68
CA VAL A 22 -1.86 5.18 -6.26
C VAL A 22 -2.03 5.37 -4.76
N ILE A 23 -1.71 4.35 -3.94
CA ILE A 23 -1.94 4.37 -2.49
C ILE A 23 -1.34 5.62 -1.80
N GLY A 24 -0.18 6.09 -2.26
CA GLY A 24 0.40 7.35 -1.82
C GLY A 24 -0.52 8.54 -2.09
N ASP A 25 -1.02 8.68 -3.31
CA ASP A 25 -1.89 9.80 -3.68
C ASP A 25 -3.28 9.73 -3.03
N THR A 26 -3.77 8.52 -2.74
CA THR A 26 -5.08 8.30 -2.09
C THR A 26 -5.03 8.61 -0.60
N PHE A 27 -3.99 8.18 0.10
CA PHE A 27 -3.94 8.23 1.58
C PHE A 27 -3.03 9.32 2.14
N ALA A 28 -2.17 9.94 1.32
CA ALA A 28 -1.24 10.95 1.81
C ALA A 28 -1.76 12.39 1.74
N ARG A 29 -2.90 12.65 1.07
CA ARG A 29 -3.43 14.02 0.93
C ARG A 29 -3.87 14.58 2.28
N ARG A 30 -3.10 15.54 2.80
CA ARG A 30 -3.48 16.34 3.97
C ARG A 30 -4.13 17.66 3.56
N PRO A 31 -5.14 18.16 4.30
CA PRO A 31 -5.76 19.47 4.04
C PRO A 31 -4.77 20.64 4.10
N SER A 32 -3.67 20.50 4.85
CA SER A 32 -2.66 21.54 5.05
C SER A 32 -1.64 21.65 3.91
N GLY A 33 -1.63 20.72 2.95
CA GLY A 33 -0.69 20.70 1.82
C GLY A 33 0.79 20.49 2.18
N LYS A 34 1.11 20.24 3.46
CA LYS A 34 2.49 20.00 3.91
C LYS A 34 2.80 18.50 3.93
N PRO A 35 3.90 18.07 3.29
CA PRO A 35 4.36 16.70 3.33
C PRO A 35 4.58 16.23 4.77
N SER A 36 4.04 15.07 5.13
CA SER A 36 4.34 14.43 6.41
C SER A 36 5.36 13.30 6.28
N PHE A 37 6.02 12.93 7.38
CA PHE A 37 6.88 11.75 7.40
C PHE A 37 6.12 10.48 6.95
N GLY A 38 4.87 10.30 7.40
CA GLY A 38 4.05 9.18 6.93
C GLY A 38 3.78 9.20 5.43
N GLU A 39 3.65 10.38 4.83
CA GLU A 39 3.44 10.57 3.39
C GLU A 39 4.69 10.19 2.58
N SER A 40 5.89 10.56 3.03
CA SER A 40 7.12 10.13 2.36
C SER A 40 7.28 8.60 2.36
N ILE A 41 6.81 7.92 3.41
CA ILE A 41 6.78 6.44 3.45
C ILE A 41 5.70 5.88 2.52
N LEU A 42 4.49 6.42 2.54
CA LEU A 42 3.37 5.94 1.73
C LEU A 42 3.68 5.99 0.22
N HIS A 43 4.40 7.00 -0.26
CA HIS A 43 4.81 7.06 -1.67
C HIS A 43 5.83 5.96 -2.06
N ARG A 44 6.58 5.43 -1.08
CA ARG A 44 7.56 4.35 -1.28
C ARG A 44 6.94 2.96 -1.22
N LEU A 45 5.71 2.83 -0.70
CA LEU A 45 5.00 1.54 -0.70
C LEU A 45 4.68 1.11 -2.13
N ARG A 46 4.94 -0.17 -2.41
CA ARG A 46 4.58 -0.86 -3.65
C ARG A 46 3.65 -2.01 -3.33
N VAL A 47 2.41 -1.94 -3.81
CA VAL A 47 1.46 -3.05 -3.69
C VAL A 47 1.90 -4.19 -4.62
N VAL A 48 1.99 -5.40 -4.09
CA VAL A 48 2.41 -6.61 -4.83
C VAL A 48 1.35 -7.71 -4.85
N HIS A 49 0.36 -7.63 -3.96
CA HIS A 49 -0.76 -8.56 -3.89
C HIS A 49 -2.03 -7.86 -3.40
N ALA A 50 -3.15 -8.19 -4.01
CA ALA A 50 -4.48 -7.79 -3.56
C ALA A 50 -5.46 -8.96 -3.71
N SER A 51 -6.07 -9.38 -2.61
CA SER A 51 -7.06 -10.46 -2.58
C SER A 51 -8.27 -10.14 -1.72
N VAL A 52 -9.35 -10.87 -2.00
CA VAL A 52 -10.53 -10.98 -1.15
C VAL A 52 -10.69 -12.46 -0.81
N ASP A 53 -10.49 -12.77 0.46
CA ASP A 53 -10.43 -14.14 0.97
C ASP A 53 -11.55 -14.39 1.99
N PRO A 54 -11.99 -15.65 2.21
CA PRO A 54 -12.88 -15.97 3.31
C PRO A 54 -12.21 -15.68 4.66
N LYS A 55 -12.96 -15.06 5.59
CA LYS A 55 -12.45 -14.77 6.94
C LYS A 55 -12.54 -16.04 7.80
N LEU A 56 -11.40 -16.60 8.20
CA LEU A 56 -11.33 -17.93 8.84
C LEU A 56 -12.12 -17.99 10.16
N GLU A 57 -12.06 -16.92 10.95
CA GLU A 57 -12.76 -16.78 12.23
C GLU A 57 -14.25 -16.41 12.09
N GLU A 58 -14.68 -15.91 10.94
CA GLU A 58 -16.06 -15.48 10.68
C GLU A 58 -16.51 -15.96 9.28
N PRO A 59 -16.94 -17.24 9.13
CA PRO A 59 -17.12 -17.88 7.82
C PRO A 59 -18.13 -17.22 6.88
N LEU A 60 -19.02 -16.37 7.40
CA LEU A 60 -19.98 -15.60 6.61
C LEU A 60 -19.42 -14.26 6.11
N LYS A 61 -18.16 -13.93 6.45
CA LYS A 61 -17.49 -12.69 6.08
C LYS A 61 -16.31 -12.96 5.16
N LYS A 62 -15.94 -11.90 4.43
CA LYS A 62 -14.72 -11.85 3.62
C LYS A 62 -13.74 -10.85 4.24
N GLU A 63 -12.47 -11.06 3.98
CA GLU A 63 -11.39 -10.15 4.34
C GLU A 63 -10.69 -9.67 3.07
N GLY A 64 -10.42 -8.36 3.00
CA GLY A 64 -9.56 -7.79 1.97
C GLY A 64 -8.12 -7.80 2.45
N LYS A 65 -7.21 -8.38 1.68
CA LYS A 65 -5.79 -8.47 1.99
C LYS A 65 -4.97 -7.71 0.95
N ILE A 66 -4.19 -6.74 1.42
CA ILE A 66 -3.24 -5.97 0.61
C ILE A 66 -1.83 -6.24 1.14
N VAL A 67 -0.94 -6.70 0.28
CA VAL A 67 0.49 -6.88 0.61
C VAL A 67 1.28 -5.80 -0.10
N VAL A 68 2.09 -5.08 0.67
CA VAL A 68 2.99 -4.04 0.18
C VAL A 68 4.44 -4.40 0.47
N GLU A 69 5.32 -3.95 -0.41
CA GLU A 69 6.76 -3.94 -0.20
C GLU A 69 7.26 -2.50 -0.13
N VAL A 70 8.33 -2.29 0.63
CA VAL A 70 9.01 -1.01 0.73
C VAL A 70 10.50 -1.25 0.87
N GLU A 71 11.29 -0.49 0.14
CA GLU A 71 12.73 -0.44 0.34
C GLU A 71 13.02 0.50 1.52
N MET A 72 13.70 -0.02 2.53
CA MET A 72 14.13 0.77 3.69
C MET A 72 15.30 1.66 3.29
N ALA A 73 15.18 2.95 3.58
CA ALA A 73 16.25 3.93 3.40
C ALA A 73 16.72 4.47 4.76
N ASP A 74 17.92 5.06 4.80
CA ASP A 74 18.54 5.56 6.03
C ASP A 74 17.68 6.60 6.76
N ASP A 75 16.90 7.39 6.01
CA ASP A 75 15.96 8.39 6.56
C ASP A 75 14.72 7.78 7.24
N MET A 76 14.55 6.46 7.17
CA MET A 76 13.47 5.69 7.79
C MET A 76 13.92 4.96 9.06
N LEU A 77 15.21 5.02 9.41
CA LEU A 77 15.75 4.42 10.61
C LEU A 77 15.52 5.34 11.81
N ASN A 78 15.03 4.76 12.91
CA ASN A 78 14.86 5.51 14.15
C ASN A 78 16.24 5.66 14.83
N GLY A 79 16.71 6.91 15.01
CA GLY A 79 17.99 7.22 15.67
C GLY A 79 19.09 7.71 14.74
N GLY A 80 18.79 8.67 13.87
CA GLY A 80 19.75 9.27 12.94
C GLY A 80 21.08 9.62 13.60
N MET A 81 22.16 9.06 13.04
CA MET A 81 23.58 9.29 13.34
C MET A 81 23.94 9.38 14.85
N ILE A 82 24.45 8.28 15.40
CA ILE A 82 25.52 8.36 16.41
C ILE A 82 26.83 8.61 15.66
#